data_AF-A0A4Q2SUW7-F1
#
_entry.id   AF-A0A4Q2SUW7-F1
#
_cell.length_a   1.000
_cell.length_b   1.000
_cell.length_c   1.000
_cell.angle_alpha   90.00
_cell.angle_beta   90.00
_cell.angle_gamma   90.00
#
_symmetry.space_group_name_H-M   'P 1'
#
loop_
_entity.id
_entity.type
_entity.pdbx_description
1 polymer ?
#
loop_
_entity_poly.entity_id
_entity_poly.type
_entity_poly.pdbx_seq_one_letter_code
_entity_poly.pdbx_strand_id
1 'polypeptide(L)' 'MLELLLILIEDPTPDPTEVKAGPLGFAVWIFMILAVVVIGFSLVKQLRKAQAAKDAGVYGDEPVNRDSEEASVPDER' A
#
# COMPACT_ATOMS: atom_id res chain seq x y z
N MET A 1 -20.26 38.49 19.71
CA MET A 1 -19.49 38.01 20.88
C MET A 1 -20.38 37.24 21.86
N LEU A 2 -21.55 37.75 22.26
CA LEU A 2 -22.49 37.02 23.13
C LEU A 2 -22.99 35.70 22.53
N GLU A 3 -23.23 35.67 21.21
CA GLU A 3 -23.59 34.47 20.45
C GLU A 3 -22.53 33.36 20.53
N LEU A 4 -21.24 33.74 20.44
CA LEU A 4 -20.13 32.79 20.54
C LEU A 4 -20.04 32.19 21.95
N LEU A 5 -20.41 32.97 22.96
CA LEU A 5 -20.40 32.57 24.36
C LEU A 5 -21.58 31.63 24.69
N LEU A 6 -22.74 31.82 24.05
CA LEU A 6 -23.87 30.90 24.14
C LEU A 6 -23.56 29.55 23.48
N ILE A 7 -22.98 29.56 22.27
CA ILE A 7 -22.58 28.34 21.55
C ILE A 7 -21.58 27.50 22.37
N LEU A 8 -20.63 28.13 23.06
CA LEU A 8 -19.64 27.44 23.88
C LEU A 8 -20.25 26.80 25.15
N ILE A 9 -21.33 27.39 25.68
CA ILE A 9 -22.02 26.86 26.87
C ILE A 9 -22.95 25.70 26.50
N GLU A 10 -23.51 25.72 25.29
CA GLU A 10 -24.44 24.70 24.79
C GLU A 10 -23.78 23.50 24.09
N ASP A 11 -22.45 23.49 23.92
CA ASP A 11 -21.72 22.34 23.32
C ASP A 11 -21.24 21.38 24.43
N PRO A 12 -22.04 20.35 24.80
CA PRO A 12 -21.60 19.38 25.79
C PRO A 12 -20.39 18.62 25.24
N THR A 13 -19.30 18.56 26.02
CA THR A 13 -18.15 17.72 25.64
C THR A 13 -18.64 16.28 25.50
N PRO A 14 -18.58 15.68 24.29
CA PRO A 14 -19.11 14.35 24.07
C PRO A 14 -18.35 13.35 24.93
N ASP A 15 -19.07 12.36 25.47
CA ASP A 15 -18.45 11.31 26.27
C ASP A 15 -17.38 10.59 25.42
N PRO A 16 -16.24 10.17 26.00
CA PRO A 16 -15.14 9.55 25.24
C PRO A 16 -15.56 8.33 24.40
N THR A 17 -16.69 7.72 24.73
CA THR A 17 -17.26 6.57 24.05
C THR A 17 -18.26 6.89 22.94
N GLU A 18 -18.67 8.15 22.75
CA GLU A 18 -19.61 8.56 21.69
C GLU A 18 -18.99 8.54 20.29
N VAL A 19 -17.67 8.65 20.18
CA VAL A 19 -16.96 8.65 18.89
C VAL A 19 -16.73 7.20 18.42
N LYS A 20 -17.83 6.47 18.21
CA LYS A 20 -17.80 5.16 17.56
C LYS A 20 -17.81 5.42 16.05
N ALA A 21 -16.80 4.93 15.34
CA ALA A 21 -16.87 4.89 13.89
C ALA A 21 -18.11 4.10 13.49
N GLY A 22 -19.14 4.79 13.00
CA GLY A 22 -20.34 4.15 12.48
C GLY A 22 -19.99 3.19 11.34
N PRO A 23 -20.91 2.31 10.92
CA PRO A 23 -20.66 1.33 9.86
C PRO A 23 -20.05 1.95 8.58
N LEU A 24 -20.41 3.20 8.26
CA LEU A 24 -19.83 3.95 7.15
C LEU A 24 -18.33 4.26 7.35
N GLY A 25 -17.93 4.70 8.54
CA GLY A 25 -16.52 4.98 8.85
C GLY A 25 -15.67 3.73 8.78
N PHE A 26 -16.20 2.59 9.24
CA PHE A 26 -15.55 1.29 9.07
C PHE A 26 -15.39 0.92 7.59
N ALA A 27 -16.42 1.11 6.77
CA ALA A 27 -16.36 0.82 5.34
C ALA A 27 -15.31 1.68 4.61
N VAL A 28 -15.23 2.97 4.93
CA VAL A 28 -14.21 3.88 4.36
C VAL A 28 -12.81 3.43 4.76
N TRP A 29 -12.61 3.03 6.01
CA TRP A 29 -11.31 2.56 6.49
C TRP A 29 -10.83 1.30 5.75
N ILE A 30 -11.72 0.31 5.58
CA ILE A 30 -11.41 -0.89 4.79
C ILE A 30 -11.15 -0.54 3.32
N PHE A 31 -11.94 0.36 2.75
CA PHE A 31 -11.75 0.81 1.36
C PHE A 31 -10.36 1.43 1.16
N MET A 32 -9.88 2.23 2.10
CA MET A 32 -8.52 2.80 2.03
C MET A 32 -7.44 1.73 2.03
N ILE A 33 -7.57 0.68 2.85
CA ILE A 33 -6.64 -0.45 2.85
C ILE A 33 -6.64 -1.15 1.51
N LEU A 34 -7.82 -1.46 0.97
CA LEU A 34 -7.96 -2.11 -0.32
C LEU A 34 -7.36 -1.26 -1.45
N ALA A 35 -7.57 0.06 -1.43
CA ALA A 35 -6.98 0.97 -2.39
C ALA A 35 -5.45 0.88 -2.39
N VAL A 36 -4.82 0.91 -1.21
CA VAL A 36 -3.36 0.77 -1.08
C VAL A 36 -2.88 -0.60 -1.57
N VAL A 37 -3.57 -1.68 -1.23
CA VAL A 37 -3.23 -3.04 -1.69
C VAL A 37 -3.29 -3.14 -3.21
N VAL A 38 -4.34 -2.59 -3.84
CA VAL A 38 -4.52 -2.61 -5.29
C VAL A 38 -3.41 -1.80 -5.98
N ILE A 39 -3.08 -0.63 -5.47
CA ILE A 39 -2.00 0.22 -6.02
C ILE A 39 -0.65 -0.50 -5.88
N GLY A 40 -0.33 -1.04 -4.69
CA GLY A 40 0.91 -1.77 -4.43
C GLY A 40 1.05 -2.99 -5.34
N PHE A 41 -0.02 -3.78 -5.49
CA PHE A 41 -0.04 -4.92 -6.39
C PHE A 41 0.17 -4.52 -7.86
N SER A 42 -0.49 -3.45 -8.30
CA SER A 42 -0.35 -2.94 -9.67
C SER A 42 1.10 -2.49 -9.95
N LEU A 43 1.70 -1.76 -9.01
CA LEU A 43 3.08 -1.29 -9.13
C LEU A 43 4.07 -2.45 -9.19
N VAL A 44 4.01 -3.39 -8.24
CA VAL A 44 4.89 -4.56 -8.20
C VAL A 44 4.75 -5.39 -9.46
N LYS A 45 3.53 -5.60 -9.95
CA LYS A 45 3.27 -6.32 -11.21
C LYS A 45 3.94 -5.63 -12.41
N GLN A 46 3.89 -4.29 -12.48
CA GLN A 46 4.53 -3.55 -13.57
C GLN A 46 6.06 -3.59 -13.47
N LEU A 47 6.62 -3.44 -12.27
CA LEU A 47 8.06 -3.54 -12.04
C LEU A 47 8.60 -4.92 -12.43
N ARG A 48 7.91 -6.00 -12.04
CA ARG A 48 8.29 -7.37 -12.42
C ARG A 48 8.26 -7.60 -13.93
N LYS A 49 7.29 -7.01 -14.64
CA LYS A 49 7.24 -7.09 -16.10
C LYS A 49 8.40 -6.34 -16.76
N ALA A 50 8.74 -5.16 -16.25
CA ALA A 50 9.87 -4.39 -16.75
C ALA A 50 11.20 -5.14 -16.53
N GLN A 51 11.38 -5.75 -15.35
CA GLN A 51 12.54 -6.60 -15.06
C GLN A 51 12.60 -7.80 -16.01
N ALA A 52 11.51 -8.53 -16.21
CA ALA A 52 11.48 -9.66 -17.13
C ALA A 52 11.79 -9.26 -18.59
N ALA A 53 11.31 -8.09 -19.04
CA ALA A 53 11.65 -7.56 -20.36
C ALA A 53 13.14 -7.18 -20.47
N LYS A 54 13.71 -6.62 -19.41
CA LYS A 54 15.15 -6.36 -19.31
C LYS A 54 15.96 -7.65 -19.36
N ASP A 55 15.61 -8.64 -18.54
CA ASP A 55 16.30 -9.92 -18.47
C ASP A 55 16.24 -10.67 -19.82
N ALA A 56 15.16 -10.48 -20.58
CA ALA A 56 14.99 -11.01 -21.93
C ALA A 56 15.74 -10.22 -23.01
N GLY A 57 16.50 -9.18 -22.65
CA GLY A 57 17.29 -8.37 -23.59
C GLY A 57 16.45 -7.44 -24.48
N VAL A 58 15.17 -7.21 -24.16
CA VAL A 58 14.27 -6.36 -24.97
C VAL A 58 14.78 -4.91 -25.08
N TYR A 59 15.57 -4.46 -24.11
CA TYR A 59 16.16 -3.12 -24.08
C TYR A 59 17.56 -3.03 -24.71
N GLY A 60 18.07 -4.10 -25.32
CA GLY A 60 19.40 -4.14 -25.94
C GLY A 60 20.53 -4.59 -25.01
N ASP A 61 20.20 -5.05 -23.80
CA ASP A 61 21.14 -5.73 -22.89
C ASP A 61 21.31 -7.21 -23.29
N GLU A 62 22.45 -7.81 -22.98
CA GLU A 62 22.67 -9.26 -23.17
C GLU A 62 21.73 -10.05 -22.22
N PRO A 63 20.97 -11.04 -22.70
CA PRO A 63 19.97 -11.71 -21.89
C PRO A 63 20.61 -12.48 -20.73
N VAL A 64 20.05 -12.34 -19.53
CA VAL A 64 20.56 -13.01 -18.33
C VAL A 64 20.11 -14.48 -18.35
N ASN A 65 21.07 -15.40 -18.48
CA ASN A 65 20.80 -16.83 -18.39
C ASN A 65 20.90 -17.32 -16.93
N ARG A 66 19.76 -17.42 -16.25
CA ARG A 66 19.68 -17.87 -14.84
C ARG A 66 20.07 -19.34 -14.63
N ASP A 67 20.04 -20.16 -15.69
CA ASP A 67 20.39 -21.58 -15.60
C ASP A 67 21.91 -21.79 -15.44
N SER A 68 22.73 -20.77 -15.75
CA SER A 68 24.20 -20.86 -15.69
C SER A 68 24.78 -20.53 -14.30
N GLU A 69 24.06 -19.83 -13.44
CA GLU A 69 24.56 -19.39 -12.12
C GLU A 69 24.42 -20.47 -11.03
N GLU A 70 23.38 -21.31 -11.08
CA GLU A 70 23.14 -22.38 -10.10
C GLU A 70 24.22 -23.48 -10.11
N ALA A 71 24.94 -23.67 -11.23
CA ALA A 71 25.99 -24.69 -11.37
C ALA A 71 27.33 -24.31 -10.71
N SER A 72 27.46 -23.10 -10.17
CA SER A 72 28.74 -22.54 -9.69
C SER A 72 28.90 -22.48 -8.17
N VAL A 73 27.94 -22.97 -7.38
CA VAL A 73 28.10 -23.12 -5.93
C VAL A 73 28.86 -24.42 -5.67
N PRO A 74 30.15 -24.39 -5.29
CA PRO A 74 30.85 -25.61 -4.91
C PRO A 74 30.23 -26.10 -3.60
N ASP A 75 29.82 -27.37 -3.57
CA ASP A 75 29.41 -28.06 -2.35
C ASP A 75 30.64 -28.18 -1.42
N GLU A 76 30.82 -27.20 -0.54
CA GLU A 76 31.87 -27.20 0.48
C GLU A 76 31.36 -28.04 1.68
N ARG A 77 31.55 -29.36 1.59
CA ARG A 77 31.42 -30.31 2.70
C ARG A 77 32.65 -31.20 2.83
#